data_AF-A0A660SEK8-F1
#
_entry.id   AF-A0A660SEK8-F1
#
_cell.length_a   1.000
_cell.length_b   1.000
_cell.length_c   1.000
_cell.angle_alpha   90.00
_cell.angle_beta   90.00
_cell.angle_gamma   90.00
#
_symmetry.space_group_name_H-M   'P 1'
#
loop_
_entity.id
_entity.type
_entity.pdbx_description
1 polymer ?
#
loop_
_entity_poly.entity_id
_entity_poly.type
_entity_poly.pdbx_seq_one_letter_code
_entity_poly.pdbx_strand_id
1 'polypeptide(L)' 'LASHKPLPRGELIKISFEPQRGNIIIAFGKIVDSRMLSRSRTTLHIMFTRASSKNLNKINEIVYDFS' A
#
# COMPACT_ATOMS: atom_id res chain seq x y z
N LEU A 1 -8.59 -8.80 18.57
CA LEU A 1 -9.47 -7.64 18.28
C LEU A 1 -9.15 -7.14 16.88
N ALA A 2 -9.73 -7.74 15.84
CA ALA A 2 -9.62 -7.19 14.50
C ALA A 2 -10.50 -5.94 14.46
N SER A 3 -9.88 -4.76 14.48
CA SER A 3 -10.58 -3.51 14.26
C SER A 3 -11.16 -3.55 12.84
N HIS A 4 -12.48 -3.75 12.72
CA HIS A 4 -13.21 -3.58 11.46
C HIS A 4 -13.26 -2.10 11.01
N LYS A 5 -12.66 -1.20 11.78
CA LYS A 5 -12.61 0.21 11.42
C LYS A 5 -11.46 0.46 10.44
N PRO A 6 -11.72 1.18 9.33
CA PRO A 6 -10.68 1.65 8.45
C PRO A 6 -9.56 2.37 9.22
N LEU A 7 -8.31 2.20 8.78
CA LEU A 7 -7.20 2.97 9.33
C LEU A 7 -7.41 4.48 9.06
N PRO A 8 -7.15 5.35 10.05
CA PRO A 8 -7.48 6.76 9.95
C PRO A 8 -6.54 7.52 9.00
N ARG A 9 -7.08 8.59 8.40
CA ARG A 9 -6.29 9.53 7.59
C ARG A 9 -5.17 10.14 8.44
N GLY A 10 -3.98 10.22 7.87
CA GLY A 10 -2.81 10.83 8.48
C GLY A 10 -1.82 9.84 9.07
N GLU A 11 -2.23 8.60 9.33
CA GLU A 11 -1.33 7.56 9.84
C GLU A 11 -0.25 7.18 8.84
N LEU A 12 0.93 6.88 9.39
CA LEU A 12 2.03 6.28 8.65
C LEU A 12 1.89 4.77 8.67
N ILE A 13 2.06 4.14 7.52
CA ILE A 13 1.91 2.70 7.35
C ILE A 13 3.09 2.12 6.58
N LYS A 14 3.50 0.92 6.99
CA LYS A 14 4.35 0.02 6.21
C LYS A 14 3.44 -1.01 5.53
N ILE A 15 3.53 -1.10 4.22
CA ILE A 15 2.84 -2.10 3.41
C ILE A 15 3.86 -3.13 2.95
N SER A 16 3.51 -4.40 3.04
CA SER A 16 4.27 -5.50 2.46
C SER A 16 3.34 -6.31 1.58
N PHE A 17 3.71 -6.50 0.32
CA PHE A 17 2.90 -7.28 -0.63
C PHE A 17 3.80 -7.98 -1.64
N GLU A 18 3.26 -8.99 -2.30
CA GLU A 18 3.98 -9.89 -3.20
C GLU A 18 3.21 -9.98 -4.53
N PRO A 19 3.50 -9.09 -5.49
CA PRO A 19 2.81 -9.08 -6.79
C PRO A 19 3.18 -10.29 -7.65
N GLN A 20 4.37 -10.86 -7.44
CA GLN A 20 4.84 -12.10 -8.06
C GLN A 20 5.53 -12.94 -6.98
N ARG A 21 5.35 -14.27 -7.06
CA ARG A 21 5.91 -15.20 -6.06
C ARG A 21 7.43 -15.01 -5.93
N GLY A 22 7.91 -14.81 -4.71
CA GLY A 22 9.29 -14.53 -4.36
C GLY A 22 9.70 -13.05 -4.39
N ASN A 23 8.88 -12.14 -4.93
CA ASN A 23 9.22 -10.73 -5.05
C ASN A 23 8.42 -9.87 -4.06
N ILE A 24 8.87 -9.85 -2.80
CA ILE A 24 8.24 -9.01 -1.77
C ILE A 24 8.62 -7.54 -2.00
N ILE A 25 7.60 -6.69 -2.04
CA ILE A 25 7.72 -5.23 -2.07
C ILE A 25 7.33 -4.68 -0.70
N ILE A 26 8.23 -3.87 -0.12
CA ILE A 26 7.97 -3.14 1.11
C ILE A 26 7.87 -1.65 0.78
N ALA A 27 6.75 -1.02 1.07
CA ALA A 27 6.57 0.41 0.87
C ALA A 27 6.13 1.09 2.16
N PHE A 28 6.51 2.35 2.31
CA PHE A 28 6.07 3.22 3.40
C PHE A 28 5.24 4.36 2.82
N GLY A 29 4.17 4.72 3.52
CA GLY A 29 3.26 5.76 3.05
C GLY A 29 2.45 6.40 4.18
N LYS A 30 1.73 7.46 3.81
CA LYS A 30 0.76 8.13 4.65
C LYS A 30 -0.64 7.87 4.10
N ILE A 31 -1.59 7.53 4.96
CA ILE A 31 -3.00 7.36 4.57
C ILE A 31 -3.58 8.74 4.26
N VAL A 32 -4.04 8.94 3.02
CA VAL A 32 -4.66 10.20 2.57
C VAL A 32 -6.18 10.10 2.49
N ASP A 33 -6.72 8.90 2.28
CA ASP A 33 -8.16 8.61 2.29
C ASP A 33 -8.39 7.15 2.70
N SER A 34 -9.57 6.87 3.25
CA SER A 34 -9.94 5.57 3.81
C SER A 34 -11.44 5.36 3.69
N ARG A 35 -11.87 4.33 2.96
CA ARG A 35 -13.29 4.06 2.67
C ARG A 35 -13.63 2.61 2.95
N MET A 36 -14.60 2.39 3.83
CA MET A 36 -15.17 1.06 4.05
C MET A 36 -16.22 0.76 2.96
N LEU A 37 -16.01 -0.32 2.20
CA LEU A 37 -16.93 -0.76 1.15
C LEU A 37 -17.92 -1.80 1.69
N SER A 38 -17.50 -2.63 2.64
CA SER A 38 -18.35 -3.60 3.35
C SER A 38 -17.73 -3.95 4.71
N ARG A 39 -18.40 -4.80 5.50
CA ARG A 39 -17.86 -5.30 6.79
C ARG A 39 -16.48 -5.98 6.68
N SER A 40 -16.09 -6.43 5.49
CA SER A 40 -14.83 -7.16 5.23
C SER A 40 -13.94 -6.51 4.17
N ARG A 41 -14.34 -5.38 3.59
CA ARG A 41 -13.61 -4.71 2.50
C ARG A 41 -13.42 -3.23 2.80
N THR A 42 -12.17 -2.80 2.73
CA THR A 42 -11.77 -1.40 2.92
C THR A 42 -10.78 -1.02 1.83
N THR A 43 -10.96 0.16 1.26
CA THR A 43 -10.02 0.80 0.34
C THR A 43 -9.24 1.87 1.09
N LEU A 44 -7.91 1.81 1.00
CA LEU A 44 -7.01 2.82 1.55
C LEU A 44 -6.28 3.51 0.39
N HIS A 45 -6.31 4.84 0.34
CA HIS A 45 -5.44 5.61 -0.53
C HIS A 45 -4.19 6.01 0.25
N ILE A 46 -3.03 5.63 -0.27
CA ILE A 46 -1.76 5.77 0.42
C ILE A 46 -0.80 6.56 -0.47
N MET A 47 -0.30 7.68 0.06
CA MET A 47 0.76 8.45 -0.58
C MET A 47 2.12 7.93 -0.11
N PHE A 48 2.96 7.47 -1.03
CA PHE A 48 4.27 6.92 -0.68
C PHE A 48 5.26 7.97 -0.19
N THR A 49 6.12 7.59 0.75
CA THR A 49 7.20 8.46 1.25
C THR A 49 8.49 8.26 0.46
N ARG A 50 9.46 9.17 0.65
CA ARG A 50 10.81 9.08 0.07
C ARG A 50 11.58 7.81 0.43
N ALA A 51 11.22 7.12 1.52
CA ALA A 51 11.84 5.85 1.89
C ALA A 51 11.49 4.71 0.89
N SER A 52 10.48 4.91 0.04
CA SER A 52 9.99 3.90 -0.90
C SER A 52 10.64 3.98 -2.29
N SER A 53 11.54 4.93 -2.57
CA SER A 53 12.05 5.21 -3.93
C SER A 53 12.56 3.97 -4.69
N LYS A 54 13.38 3.11 -4.04
CA LYS A 54 13.88 1.87 -4.67
C LYS A 54 12.75 0.89 -4.98
N ASN A 55 11.75 0.80 -4.12
CA ASN A 55 10.62 -0.09 -4.27
C ASN A 55 9.57 0.47 -5.24
N LEU A 56 9.53 1.80 -5.45
CA LEU A 56 8.70 2.42 -6.48
C LEU A 56 9.13 2.05 -7.89
N ASN A 57 10.44 1.89 -8.13
CA ASN A 57 10.90 1.39 -9.42
C ASN A 57 10.37 -0.01 -9.71
N LYS A 58 10.41 -0.92 -8.73
CA LYS A 58 9.81 -2.26 -8.86
C LYS A 58 8.30 -2.21 -9.12
N ILE A 59 7.58 -1.30 -8.45
CA ILE A 59 6.15 -1.09 -8.69
C ILE A 59 5.93 -0.59 -10.12
N ASN A 60 6.73 0.37 -10.58
CA ASN A 60 6.63 0.93 -11.93
C ASN A 60 6.93 -0.12 -13.01
N GLU A 61 7.97 -0.95 -12.83
CA GLU A 61 8.29 -2.07 -13.74
C GLU A 61 7.07 -2.98 -13.93
N ILE A 62 6.35 -3.29 -12.85
CA ILE A 62 5.14 -4.14 -12.89
C ILE A 62 3.96 -3.42 -13.55
N VAL A 63 3.71 -2.15 -13.22
CA VAL A 63 2.55 -1.40 -13.71
C VAL A 63 2.66 -1.09 -15.21
N TYR A 64 3.86 -0.75 -15.67
CA TYR A 64 4.12 -0.34 -17.05
C TYR A 64 4.67 -1.46 -17.92
N ASP A 65 4.86 -2.65 -17.34
CA ASP A 65 5.39 -3.83 -18.02
C ASP A 65 6.68 -3.50 -18.80
N PHE A 66 7.62 -2.79 -18.15
CA PHE A 66 8.92 -2.42 -18.72
C PHE A 66 9.88 -3.62 -18.83
N SER A 67 9.35 -4.84 -19.00
CA SER A 67 10.11 -6.09 -19.08
C SER A 67 10.77 -6.33 -20.44
#